data_AF-A0A944X8H3-F1
#
_entry.id   AF-A0A944X8H3-F1
#
_cell.length_a   1.000
_cell.length_b   1.000
_cell.length_c   1.000
_cell.angle_alpha   90.00
_cell.angle_beta   90.00
_cell.angle_gamma   90.00
#
_symmetry.space_group_name_H-M   'P 1'
#
loop_
_entity.id
_entity.type
_entity.pdbx_description
1 polymer ?
#
loop_
_entity_poly.entity_id
_entity_poly.type
_entity_poly.pdbx_seq_one_letter_code
_entity_poly.pdbx_strand_id
1 'polypeptide(L)'
;MSSIPVGVYRPLYRPSELNPQDRPGADSAGSSSGEVAVAAFYLDEYPVTNEDYLDFLQNHPRWRRSQIPQLFADAQYLSAWEADLKPGVRAPAQSPVVHVSWFAAKAFCRSKGRKLPTTAQWEMAA
;
A
#
# COMPACT_ATOMS: atom_id res chain seq x y z
N MET A 1 4.03 12.30 7.17
CA MET A 1 2.80 12.30 6.36
C MET A 1 2.67 13.67 5.73
N SER A 2 2.49 13.70 4.42
CA SER A 2 2.33 14.92 3.64
C SER A 2 0.87 15.05 3.18
N SER A 3 0.36 16.29 3.17
CA SER A 3 -0.99 16.59 2.68
C SER A 3 -0.92 16.88 1.19
N ILE A 4 -1.65 16.11 0.39
CA ILE A 4 -1.80 16.35 -1.05
C ILE A 4 -3.16 17.03 -1.27
N PRO A 5 -3.20 18.23 -1.87
CA PRO A 5 -4.44 18.97 -2.09
C PRO A 5 -5.35 18.26 -3.12
N VAL A 6 -6.60 18.69 -3.18
CA VAL A 6 -7.53 18.25 -4.23
C VAL A 6 -6.97 18.58 -5.60
N GLY A 7 -7.13 17.66 -6.55
CA GLY A 7 -6.57 17.82 -7.89
C GLY A 7 -7.31 17.01 -8.94
N VAL A 8 -6.90 17.23 -10.19
CA VAL A 8 -7.34 16.47 -11.34
C VAL A 8 -6.12 15.80 -11.92
N TYR A 9 -6.19 14.48 -12.08
CA TYR A 9 -5.13 13.66 -12.62
C TYR A 9 -5.54 13.10 -13.99
N ARG A 10 -4.62 13.04 -14.94
CA ARG A 10 -4.85 12.42 -16.25
C ARG A 10 -4.06 11.10 -16.33
N PRO A 11 -4.72 9.93 -16.22
CA PRO A 11 -4.08 8.63 -16.29
C PRO A 11 -3.25 8.43 -17.55
N LEU A 12 -2.08 7.81 -17.37
CA LEU A 12 -1.28 7.29 -18.48
C LEU A 12 -1.98 6.11 -19.17
N TYR A 13 -2.85 5.41 -18.44
CA TYR A 13 -3.59 4.22 -18.88
C TYR A 13 -5.07 4.51 -19.12
N ARG A 14 -5.77 3.62 -19.84
CA ARG A 14 -7.20 3.85 -20.11
C ARG A 14 -8.02 3.68 -18.83
N PRO A 15 -9.09 4.48 -18.61
CA PRO A 15 -9.95 4.32 -17.43
C PRO A 15 -10.54 2.92 -17.24
N SER A 16 -10.70 2.13 -18.30
CA SER A 16 -11.12 0.72 -18.23
C SER A 16 -10.13 -0.21 -17.55
N GLU A 17 -8.84 0.16 -17.55
CA GLU A 17 -7.72 -0.61 -16.98
C GLU A 17 -7.51 -0.31 -15.48
N LEU A 18 -8.15 0.74 -14.96
CA LEU A 18 -8.17 1.03 -13.54
C LEU A 18 -8.97 -0.04 -12.78
N ASN A 19 -8.50 -0.34 -11.58
CA ASN A 19 -9.18 -1.22 -10.63
C ASN A 19 -10.61 -0.67 -10.37
N PRO A 20 -11.67 -1.49 -10.29
CA PRO A 20 -13.04 -0.99 -10.18
C PRO A 20 -13.29 -0.01 -9.03
N GLN A 21 -12.57 -0.16 -7.92
CA GLN A 21 -12.62 0.75 -6.76
C GLN A 21 -12.01 2.15 -7.03
N ASP A 22 -11.24 2.28 -8.12
CA ASP A 22 -10.54 3.50 -8.54
C ASP A 22 -11.15 4.12 -9.81
N ARG A 23 -12.22 3.52 -10.36
CA ARG A 23 -12.92 4.07 -11.52
C ARG A 23 -13.81 5.24 -11.11
N PRO A 24 -13.88 6.31 -11.92
CA PRO A 24 -14.82 7.39 -11.68
C PRO A 24 -16.26 6.85 -11.73
N GLY A 25 -17.11 7.33 -10.81
CA GLY A 25 -18.50 6.87 -10.67
C GLY A 25 -19.34 7.19 -11.91
N ALA A 26 -20.46 6.47 -12.10
CA ALA A 26 -21.36 6.68 -13.23
C ALA A 26 -21.99 8.10 -13.26
N ASP A 27 -21.92 8.83 -12.15
CA ASP A 27 -22.33 10.22 -11.99
C ASP A 27 -21.35 11.24 -12.59
N SER A 28 -20.13 10.82 -12.97
CA SER A 28 -19.20 11.63 -13.79
C SER A 28 -19.35 11.36 -15.29
N ALA A 29 -20.57 11.07 -15.75
CA ALA A 29 -20.92 10.95 -17.16
C ALA A 29 -20.87 12.33 -17.84
N GLY A 30 -19.67 12.88 -18.00
CA GLY A 30 -19.53 14.24 -18.56
C GLY A 30 -18.11 14.79 -18.73
N SER A 31 -17.05 13.98 -18.76
CA SER A 31 -15.73 14.50 -19.14
C SER A 31 -15.10 13.69 -20.27
N SER A 32 -15.06 14.32 -21.46
CA SER A 32 -14.46 13.79 -22.69
C SER A 32 -12.92 13.82 -22.68
N SER A 33 -12.26 14.13 -21.56
CA SER A 33 -10.80 14.33 -21.48
C SER A 33 -10.00 13.14 -20.89
N GLY A 34 -10.69 12.16 -20.28
CA GLY A 34 -10.04 11.04 -19.59
C GLY A 34 -9.43 11.41 -18.23
N GLU A 35 -9.80 12.56 -17.66
CA GLU A 35 -9.34 13.05 -16.36
C GLU A 35 -10.10 12.40 -15.19
N VAL A 36 -9.41 12.20 -14.07
CA VAL A 36 -9.92 11.62 -12.83
C VAL A 36 -9.77 12.65 -11.71
N ALA A 37 -10.88 13.01 -11.06
CA ALA A 37 -10.86 13.88 -9.90
C ALA A 37 -10.35 13.11 -8.66
N VAL A 38 -9.41 13.70 -7.93
CA VAL A 38 -8.83 13.10 -6.72
C VAL A 38 -9.03 14.07 -5.55
N ALA A 39 -9.81 13.64 -4.56
CA ALA A 39 -9.99 14.40 -3.33
C ALA A 39 -8.67 14.54 -2.55
N ALA A 40 -8.55 15.58 -1.73
CA ALA A 40 -7.39 15.77 -0.87
C ALA A 40 -7.16 14.55 0.05
N PHE A 41 -5.91 14.19 0.26
CA PHE A 41 -5.55 13.02 1.07
C PHE A 41 -4.17 13.19 1.71
N TYR A 42 -3.89 12.34 2.70
CA TYR A 42 -2.57 12.23 3.31
C TYR A 42 -1.84 11.01 2.76
N LEU A 43 -0.55 11.16 2.49
CA LEU A 43 0.34 10.07 2.10
C LEU A 43 1.56 10.05 3.03
N ASP A 44 2.04 8.85 3.35
CA ASP A 44 3.33 8.72 4.04
C ASP A 44 4.46 9.16 3.08
N GLU A 45 5.37 9.98 3.58
CA GLU A 45 6.47 10.55 2.79
C GLU A 45 7.56 9.50 2.48
N TYR A 46 7.71 8.55 3.39
CA TYR A 46 8.65 7.43 3.26
C TYR A 46 7.89 6.10 3.22
N PRO A 47 8.46 5.06 2.57
CA PRO A 47 7.96 3.71 2.67
C PRO A 47 7.93 3.21 4.11
N VAL A 48 7.04 2.26 4.39
CA VAL A 48 6.98 1.57 5.69
C VAL A 48 8.31 0.87 5.96
N THR A 49 8.88 1.11 7.14
CA THR A 49 10.19 0.56 7.52
C THR A 49 10.09 -0.87 8.08
N ASN A 50 11.21 -1.58 8.18
CA ASN A 50 11.25 -2.88 8.85
C ASN A 50 10.90 -2.77 10.35
N GLU A 51 11.26 -1.65 10.99
CA GLU A 51 10.90 -1.37 12.38
C GLU A 51 9.38 -1.20 12.55
N ASP A 52 8.74 -0.38 11.71
CA ASP A 52 7.28 -0.21 11.72
C ASP A 52 6.55 -1.54 11.51
N TYR A 53 7.07 -2.36 10.60
CA TYR A 53 6.48 -3.66 10.29
C TYR A 53 6.71 -4.68 11.42
N LEU A 54 7.82 -4.59 12.15
CA LEU A 54 8.07 -5.43 13.32
C LEU A 54 7.03 -5.18 14.41
N ASP A 55 6.69 -3.92 14.69
CA ASP A 55 5.64 -3.56 15.65
C ASP A 55 4.26 -4.12 15.24
N PHE A 56 3.98 -4.15 13.94
CA PHE A 56 2.80 -4.79 13.41
C PHE A 56 2.80 -6.31 13.66
N LEU A 57 3.90 -7.00 13.39
CA LEU A 57 3.99 -8.45 13.56
C LEU A 57 3.95 -8.91 15.02
N GLN A 58 4.37 -8.05 15.97
CA GLN A 58 4.21 -8.31 17.40
C GLN A 58 2.73 -8.50 17.77
N ASN A 59 1.85 -7.64 17.24
CA ASN A 59 0.43 -7.60 17.59
C ASN A 59 -0.47 -8.40 16.63
N HIS A 60 0.07 -8.88 15.50
CA HIS A 60 -0.71 -9.63 14.51
C HIS A 60 -0.03 -10.93 14.07
N PRO A 61 -0.02 -11.98 14.92
CA PRO A 61 0.71 -13.22 14.67
C PRO A 61 0.39 -13.92 13.35
N ARG A 62 -0.86 -13.80 12.86
CA ARG A 62 -1.31 -14.38 11.58
C ARG A 62 -0.54 -13.86 10.36
N TRP A 63 0.12 -12.70 10.48
CA TRP A 63 0.92 -12.11 9.41
C TRP A 63 2.40 -12.41 9.56
N ARG A 64 2.81 -13.21 10.55
CA ARG A 64 4.20 -13.65 10.66
C ARG A 64 4.53 -14.63 9.54
N ARG A 65 5.79 -14.63 9.10
CA ARG A 65 6.22 -15.45 7.95
C ARG A 65 6.02 -16.94 8.14
N SER A 66 6.06 -17.44 9.38
CA SER A 66 5.79 -18.85 9.68
C SER A 66 4.30 -19.20 9.73
N GLN A 67 3.41 -18.21 9.86
CA GLN A 67 1.98 -18.42 10.13
C GLN A 67 1.05 -17.94 9.02
N ILE A 68 1.54 -17.10 8.11
CA ILE A 68 0.72 -16.54 7.04
C ILE A 68 0.16 -17.66 6.15
N PRO A 69 -1.15 -17.69 5.88
CA PRO A 69 -1.71 -18.63 4.92
C PRO A 69 -1.12 -18.39 3.53
N GLN A 70 -0.72 -19.46 2.84
CA GLN A 70 -0.16 -19.38 1.47
C GLN A 70 -1.12 -18.72 0.46
N LEU A 71 -2.42 -18.70 0.75
CA LEU A 71 -3.40 -17.96 -0.05
C LEU A 71 -3.15 -16.44 -0.07
N PHE A 72 -2.51 -15.90 0.97
CA PHE A 72 -2.28 -14.47 1.14
C PHE A 72 -0.83 -14.06 0.90
N ALA A 73 0.08 -14.99 0.63
CA ALA A 73 1.49 -14.71 0.43
C ALA A 73 2.21 -15.88 -0.25
N ASP A 74 3.16 -15.53 -1.12
CA ASP A 74 4.06 -16.51 -1.73
C ASP A 74 5.23 -16.89 -0.82
N ALA A 75 6.09 -17.78 -1.32
CA ALA A 75 7.25 -18.30 -0.59
C ALA A 75 8.33 -17.24 -0.30
N GLN A 76 8.28 -16.06 -0.95
CA GLN A 76 9.23 -14.98 -0.71
C GLN A 76 8.82 -14.09 0.46
N TYR A 77 7.64 -14.28 1.04
CA TYR A 77 7.14 -13.39 2.09
C TYR A 77 8.11 -13.26 3.28
N LEU A 78 8.59 -12.02 3.48
CA LEU A 78 9.62 -11.65 4.45
C LEU A 78 10.86 -12.56 4.40
N SER A 79 11.24 -13.04 3.22
CA SER A 79 12.36 -13.98 3.04
C SER A 79 13.71 -13.40 3.48
N ALA A 80 13.85 -12.08 3.42
CA ALA A 80 15.01 -11.34 3.92
C ALA A 80 15.16 -11.41 5.44
N TRP A 81 14.04 -11.52 6.18
CA TRP A 81 14.04 -11.54 7.64
C TRP A 81 14.69 -12.82 8.18
N GLU A 82 15.28 -12.78 9.37
CA GLU A 82 15.88 -13.96 10.00
C GLU A 82 14.82 -14.85 10.68
N ALA A 83 13.81 -14.25 11.31
CA ALA A 83 12.70 -14.93 11.96
C ALA A 83 11.45 -14.04 12.02
N ASP A 84 10.33 -14.59 12.52
CA ASP A 84 9.03 -13.91 12.58
C ASP A 84 9.06 -12.51 13.21
N LEU A 85 9.90 -12.31 14.22
CA LEU A 85 10.05 -11.03 14.94
C LEU A 85 11.51 -10.57 14.95
N LYS A 86 12.29 -10.98 13.94
CA LYS A 86 13.71 -10.65 13.83
C LYS A 86 14.05 -10.33 12.37
N PRO A 87 14.09 -9.05 11.97
CA PRO A 87 14.49 -8.66 10.62
C PRO A 87 15.92 -9.08 10.28
N GLY A 88 16.86 -8.90 11.21
CA GLY A 88 18.25 -9.30 11.00
C GLY A 88 19.03 -8.40 10.05
N VAL A 89 20.26 -8.79 9.72
CA VAL A 89 21.22 -7.91 9.01
C VAL A 89 20.82 -7.58 7.57
N ARG A 90 19.99 -8.41 6.93
CA ARG A 90 19.51 -8.20 5.55
C ARG A 90 18.27 -7.32 5.46
N ALA A 91 17.70 -6.95 6.61
CA ALA A 91 16.53 -6.08 6.69
C ALA A 91 16.75 -5.01 7.77
N PRO A 92 17.64 -4.01 7.53
CA PRO A 92 17.93 -2.96 8.50
C PRO A 92 16.67 -2.20 8.92
N ALA A 93 16.62 -1.77 10.18
CA ALA A 93 15.43 -1.20 10.82
C ALA A 93 14.80 -0.05 10.01
N GLN A 94 15.61 0.92 9.56
CA GLN A 94 15.17 2.11 8.84
C GLN A 94 15.05 1.92 7.32
N SER A 95 15.32 0.72 6.80
CA SER A 95 15.11 0.41 5.39
C SER A 95 13.65 0.01 5.13
N PRO A 96 13.14 0.24 3.91
CA PRO A 96 11.80 -0.23 3.53
C PRO A 96 11.64 -1.73 3.76
N VAL A 97 10.48 -2.12 4.27
CA VAL A 97 10.10 -3.54 4.30
C VAL A 97 9.85 -4.03 2.87
N VAL A 98 10.41 -5.18 2.53
CA VAL A 98 10.31 -5.79 1.19
C VAL A 98 9.79 -7.22 1.28
N HIS A 99 9.40 -7.77 0.12
CA HIS A 99 8.73 -9.06 0.02
C HIS A 99 7.49 -9.16 0.90
N VAL A 100 6.65 -8.12 0.85
CA VAL A 100 5.34 -8.09 1.50
C VAL A 100 4.24 -8.34 0.48
N SER A 101 3.25 -9.14 0.84
CA SER A 101 2.09 -9.33 -0.03
C SER A 101 1.14 -8.14 0.04
N TRP A 102 0.35 -7.92 -1.02
CA TRP A 102 -0.67 -6.88 -1.03
C TRP A 102 -1.68 -7.03 0.13
N PHE A 103 -2.06 -8.27 0.46
CA PHE A 103 -2.95 -8.56 1.59
C PHE A 103 -2.36 -8.13 2.93
N ALA A 104 -1.07 -8.41 3.16
CA ALA A 104 -0.38 -8.03 4.38
C ALA A 104 -0.16 -6.51 4.46
N ALA A 105 0.18 -5.85 3.33
CA ALA A 105 0.28 -4.40 3.26
C ALA A 105 -1.06 -3.71 3.58
N LYS A 106 -2.16 -4.21 3.00
CA LYS A 106 -3.51 -3.71 3.30
C LYS A 106 -3.89 -3.91 4.77
N ALA A 107 -3.50 -5.03 5.36
CA ALA A 107 -3.74 -5.30 6.78
C ALA A 107 -2.91 -4.40 7.71
N PHE A 108 -1.66 -4.11 7.35
CA PHE A 108 -0.80 -3.16 8.05
C PHE A 108 -1.42 -1.76 8.06
N CYS A 109 -1.84 -1.24 6.90
CA CYS A 109 -2.49 0.08 6.85
C CYS A 109 -3.73 0.11 7.75
N ARG A 110 -4.56 -0.94 7.70
CA ARG A 110 -5.77 -1.04 8.51
C ARG A 110 -5.49 -1.08 10.01
N SER A 111 -4.43 -1.73 10.48
CA SER A 111 -4.10 -1.76 11.91
C SER A 111 -3.73 -0.39 12.45
N LYS A 112 -3.24 0.52 11.59
CA LYS A 112 -2.95 1.93 11.91
C LYS A 112 -4.14 2.87 11.63
N GLY A 113 -5.33 2.35 11.31
CA GLY A 113 -6.49 3.16 10.92
C GLY A 113 -6.37 3.86 9.57
N ARG A 114 -5.46 3.38 8.70
CA ARG A 114 -5.15 3.92 7.37
C ARG A 114 -5.59 2.96 6.26
N LYS A 115 -5.39 3.36 5.01
CA LYS A 115 -5.59 2.51 3.81
C LYS A 115 -4.43 2.68 2.83
N LEU A 116 -4.27 1.72 1.92
CA LEU A 116 -3.39 1.89 0.76
C LEU A 116 -3.92 3.04 -0.13
N PRO A 117 -3.02 3.79 -0.79
CA PRO A 117 -3.44 4.76 -1.79
C PRO A 117 -4.10 4.05 -2.98
N THR A 118 -5.00 4.75 -3.66
CA THR A 118 -5.47 4.35 -4.99
C THR A 118 -4.37 4.60 -6.03
N THR A 119 -4.47 4.02 -7.23
CA THR A 119 -3.52 4.30 -8.32
C THR A 119 -3.47 5.80 -8.64
N ALA A 120 -4.63 6.45 -8.75
CA ALA A 120 -4.69 7.89 -9.04
C ALA A 120 -4.08 8.75 -7.90
N GLN A 121 -4.27 8.36 -6.64
CA GLN A 121 -3.61 9.04 -5.51
C GLN A 121 -2.10 8.86 -5.56
N TRP A 122 -1.62 7.67 -5.91
CA TRP A 122 -0.19 7.39 -6.01
C TRP A 122 0.45 8.17 -7.16
N GLU A 123 -0.17 8.18 -8.34
CA GLU A 123 0.33 8.90 -9.52
C GLU A 123 0.27 10.43 -9.35
N MET A 124 -0.69 10.96 -8.59
CA MET A 124 -0.75 12.40 -8.33
C MET A 124 0.32 12.88 -7.32
N ALA A 125 0.82 11.98 -6.47
CA ALA A 125 1.81 12.30 -5.45
C ALA A 125 3.28 12.06 -5.91
N ALA A 126 3.48 11.36 -7.02
CA ALA A 126 4.78 11.04 -7.60
C ALA A 126 5.34 12.19 -8.45
#